data_AF-A0A2H6GMS4-F1
#
_entry.id   AF-A0A2H6GMS4-F1
#
_cell.length_a   1.000
_cell.length_b   1.000
_cell.length_c   1.000
_cell.angle_alpha   90.00
_cell.angle_beta   90.00
_cell.angle_gamma   90.00
#
_symmetry.space_group_name_H-M   'P 1'
#
loop_
_entity.id
_entity.type
_entity.pdbx_description
1 polymer ?
#
loop_
_entity_poly.entity_id
_entity_poly.type
_entity_poly.pdbx_seq_one_letter_code
_entity_poly.pdbx_strand_id
1 'polypeptide(L)'
;MLTENRSFPNPRSQKGAALITALFIITVLTILGTLALNTSIVEIKMAANQKVASQVFYTAEAGLDRGLKVLVADMEGDVTSGGPWGNLNFPASAGSVTATYVNGSTAFDVNVRSMDMYLDGDSASQMRKLTFTNGGTSLGNSTYELYIYSPSNDEVYLMSYANGPNGTAALEYHLATEDNSPYNNAIFSGTGLRGRTIHFPWFGLVTGRINVSGSIYSQGFMELGGSSAIANNYTDAGINPVLEAMIPSVTDLNAKVRVKGADLKLRGNAHIGTSNTNGAVSDIQVDGNFSSNKPYFADNVGAEVPNVAMPGILDGLESEYPGVSADPAYSGIGDKTERAMAIYKDLIRGVNGFAAGATYASTVPSGTITSKGVVLDSNWLAGCEPAKLDCGFHGGDLGQLEIKLCTPSFQCVDSLGNGVTYESATHVVTVSGTVYADDRFKIGIGRNVTYVSKGAFVDDGFGNPVAPPNQDEQAALVVAHKKVEIMANFIPDNGGYLKGGSNTNSIGFISGQEIQIRGIPWNMALVSGMFYTPGEIKIGHHAQIAGTLIGGKFRFDWLPFVFPWFQAPAVFQAPALKSYLPQYMPGNQSILSFKNREWRRVY
;
A
#
# COMPACT_ATOMS: atom_id res chain seq x y z
N MET A 1 -116.98 22.57 7.30
CA MET A 1 -116.25 22.08 8.49
C MET A 1 -116.06 20.58 8.28
N LEU A 2 -114.91 20.16 7.76
CA LEU A 2 -114.59 18.78 7.41
C LEU A 2 -113.46 18.29 8.32
N THR A 3 -113.76 17.39 9.24
CA THR A 3 -112.77 16.74 10.10
C THR A 3 -112.45 15.36 9.53
N GLU A 4 -111.25 15.25 8.98
CA GLU A 4 -110.66 14.05 8.39
C GLU A 4 -110.25 13.08 9.52
N ASN A 5 -110.85 11.90 9.52
CA ASN A 5 -110.67 10.87 10.54
C ASN A 5 -109.50 9.96 10.15
N ARG A 6 -108.29 10.27 10.62
CA ARG A 6 -107.10 9.42 10.41
C ARG A 6 -107.11 8.25 11.40
N SER A 7 -107.53 7.09 10.91
CA SER A 7 -107.39 5.79 11.57
C SER A 7 -105.90 5.43 11.69
N PHE A 8 -105.37 5.44 12.91
CA PHE A 8 -104.04 4.93 13.19
C PHE A 8 -104.07 3.39 13.22
N PRO A 9 -103.23 2.70 12.42
CA PRO A 9 -103.17 1.24 12.43
C PRO A 9 -102.75 0.72 13.81
N ASN A 10 -103.50 -0.26 14.31
CA ASN A 10 -103.32 -0.87 15.63
C ASN A 10 -102.00 -1.69 15.68
N PRO A 11 -101.00 -1.34 16.53
CA PRO A 11 -99.64 -1.93 16.49
C PRO A 11 -99.52 -3.35 17.09
N ARG A 12 -100.61 -4.11 17.21
CA ARG A 12 -100.62 -5.38 17.95
C ARG A 12 -100.04 -6.60 17.21
N SER A 13 -99.66 -6.52 15.92
CA SER A 13 -99.12 -7.67 15.17
C SER A 13 -97.61 -7.65 14.87
N GLN A 14 -96.83 -6.68 15.38
CA GLN A 14 -95.39 -6.60 15.10
C GLN A 14 -94.47 -7.07 16.25
N LYS A 15 -95.03 -7.55 17.38
CA LYS A 15 -94.23 -7.96 18.56
C LYS A 15 -93.27 -9.13 18.30
N GLY A 16 -93.60 -10.03 17.37
CA GLY A 16 -92.71 -11.13 16.98
C GLY A 16 -91.58 -10.71 16.03
N ALA A 17 -91.87 -9.79 15.10
CA ALA A 17 -90.89 -9.31 14.14
C ALA A 17 -89.74 -8.52 14.80
N ALA A 18 -90.05 -7.68 15.79
CA ALA A 18 -89.06 -6.90 16.52
C ALA A 18 -88.08 -7.76 17.34
N LEU A 19 -88.54 -8.90 17.86
CA LEU A 19 -87.68 -9.84 18.59
C LEU A 19 -86.70 -10.55 17.64
N ILE A 20 -87.18 -10.99 16.48
CA ILE A 20 -86.35 -11.67 15.48
C ILE A 20 -85.31 -10.71 14.90
N THR A 21 -85.67 -9.45 14.61
CA THR A 21 -84.71 -8.46 14.12
C THR A 21 -83.66 -8.11 15.17
N ALA A 22 -84.04 -7.94 16.44
CA ALA A 22 -83.09 -7.72 17.52
C ALA A 22 -82.10 -8.88 17.67
N LEU A 23 -82.59 -10.13 17.65
CA LEU A 23 -81.74 -11.32 17.75
C LEU A 23 -80.79 -11.44 16.54
N PHE A 24 -81.30 -11.16 15.33
CA PHE A 24 -80.49 -11.17 14.12
C PHE A 24 -79.39 -10.11 14.15
N ILE A 25 -79.71 -8.87 14.56
CA ILE A 25 -78.73 -7.77 14.70
C ILE A 25 -77.66 -8.14 15.73
N ILE A 26 -78.03 -8.70 16.88
CA ILE A 26 -77.07 -9.15 17.90
C ILE A 26 -76.16 -10.25 17.34
N THR A 27 -76.71 -11.21 16.59
CA THR A 27 -75.92 -12.31 16.02
C THR A 27 -74.91 -11.78 15.00
N VAL A 28 -75.32 -10.89 14.10
CA VAL A 28 -74.42 -10.24 13.12
C VAL A 28 -73.34 -9.43 13.83
N LEU A 29 -73.70 -8.63 14.85
CA LEU A 29 -72.73 -7.88 15.64
C LEU A 29 -71.73 -8.80 16.37
N THR A 30 -72.18 -9.96 16.85
CA THR A 30 -71.31 -10.94 17.51
C THR A 30 -70.31 -11.55 16.52
N ILE A 31 -70.74 -11.89 15.31
CA ILE A 31 -69.86 -12.38 14.24
C ILE A 31 -68.85 -11.31 13.86
N LEU A 32 -69.29 -10.07 13.64
CA LEU A 32 -68.40 -8.94 13.33
C LEU A 32 -67.40 -8.66 14.47
N GLY A 33 -67.85 -8.70 15.72
CA GLY A 33 -66.99 -8.55 16.90
C GLY A 33 -65.94 -9.65 16.99
N THR A 34 -66.32 -10.90 16.69
CA THR A 34 -65.38 -12.04 16.69
C THR A 34 -64.36 -11.90 15.55
N LEU A 35 -64.79 -11.48 14.36
CA LEU A 35 -63.88 -11.23 13.23
C LEU A 35 -62.88 -10.11 13.55
N ALA A 36 -63.34 -9.00 14.14
CA ALA A 36 -62.48 -7.90 14.55
C ALA A 36 -61.42 -8.33 15.58
N LEU A 37 -61.82 -9.10 16.61
CA LEU A 37 -60.89 -9.64 17.60
C LEU A 37 -59.87 -10.60 16.99
N ASN A 38 -60.29 -11.46 16.06
CA ASN A 38 -59.38 -12.38 15.36
C ASN A 38 -58.35 -11.61 14.52
N THR A 39 -58.75 -10.57 13.80
CA THR A 39 -57.82 -9.69 13.07
C THR A 39 -56.81 -9.05 14.01
N SER A 40 -57.25 -8.50 15.15
CA SER A 40 -56.34 -7.90 16.14
C SER A 40 -55.33 -8.91 16.71
N ILE A 41 -55.72 -10.17 16.95
CA ILE A 41 -54.80 -11.21 17.42
C ILE A 41 -53.71 -11.51 16.37
N VAL A 42 -54.08 -11.57 15.09
CA VAL A 42 -53.13 -11.79 14.00
C VAL A 42 -52.17 -10.61 13.86
N GLU A 43 -52.67 -9.37 13.91
CA GLU A 43 -51.86 -8.16 13.85
C GLU A 43 -50.87 -8.08 15.02
N ILE A 44 -51.30 -8.39 16.25
CA ILE A 44 -50.41 -8.42 17.42
C ILE A 44 -49.32 -9.48 17.24
N LYS A 45 -49.64 -10.66 16.72
CA LYS A 45 -48.64 -11.71 16.45
C LYS A 45 -47.66 -11.30 15.35
N MET A 46 -48.13 -10.68 14.28
CA MET A 46 -47.28 -10.14 13.21
C MET A 46 -46.34 -9.04 13.75
N ALA A 47 -46.87 -8.11 14.53
CA ALA A 47 -46.09 -7.04 15.15
C ALA A 47 -45.06 -7.59 16.15
N ALA A 48 -45.41 -8.61 16.93
CA ALA A 48 -44.49 -9.29 17.83
C ALA A 48 -43.36 -9.99 17.05
N ASN A 49 -43.68 -10.70 15.98
CA ASN A 49 -42.69 -11.35 15.12
C ASN A 49 -41.77 -10.31 14.46
N GLN A 50 -42.32 -9.20 13.96
CA GLN A 50 -41.54 -8.11 13.38
C GLN A 50 -40.60 -7.46 14.41
N LYS A 51 -41.07 -7.26 15.65
CA LYS A 51 -40.24 -6.74 16.75
C LYS A 51 -39.09 -7.70 17.08
N VAL A 52 -39.36 -9.00 17.18
CA VAL A 52 -38.31 -9.99 17.49
C VAL A 52 -37.30 -10.09 16.35
N ALA A 53 -37.76 -10.14 15.09
CA ALA A 53 -36.88 -10.15 13.93
C ALA A 53 -35.97 -8.91 13.88
N SER A 54 -36.52 -7.72 14.21
CA SER A 54 -35.74 -6.48 14.29
C SER A 54 -34.73 -6.52 15.42
N GLN A 55 -35.08 -7.06 16.58
CA GLN A 55 -34.16 -7.18 17.71
C GLN A 55 -32.98 -8.12 17.40
N VAL A 56 -33.25 -9.27 16.77
CA VAL A 56 -32.19 -10.22 16.37
C VAL A 56 -31.30 -9.58 15.29
N PHE A 57 -31.89 -8.85 14.35
CA PHE A 57 -31.14 -8.10 13.34
C PHE A 57 -30.20 -7.05 13.96
N TYR A 58 -30.69 -6.21 14.87
CA TYR A 58 -29.83 -5.23 15.57
C TYR A 58 -28.73 -5.89 16.40
N THR A 59 -28.98 -7.10 16.91
CA THR A 59 -27.97 -7.89 17.63
C THR A 59 -26.88 -8.37 16.68
N ALA A 60 -27.24 -8.83 15.48
CA ALA A 60 -26.27 -9.19 14.44
C ALA A 60 -25.44 -7.97 14.02
N GLU A 61 -26.10 -6.82 13.82
CA GLU A 61 -25.43 -5.56 13.42
C GLU A 61 -24.43 -5.08 14.47
N ALA A 62 -24.82 -5.11 15.75
CA ALA A 62 -23.92 -4.78 16.85
C ALA A 62 -22.70 -5.72 16.93
N GLY A 63 -22.90 -7.02 16.66
CA GLY A 63 -21.80 -7.97 16.56
C GLY A 63 -20.86 -7.62 15.40
N LEU A 64 -21.41 -7.31 14.23
CA LEU A 64 -20.65 -7.00 13.04
C LEU A 64 -19.80 -5.73 13.22
N ASP A 65 -20.38 -4.64 13.74
CA ASP A 65 -19.67 -3.39 14.04
C ASP A 65 -18.50 -3.62 15.02
N ARG A 66 -18.74 -4.45 16.04
CA ARG A 66 -17.68 -4.83 16.99
C ARG A 66 -16.58 -5.64 16.31
N GLY A 67 -16.94 -6.60 15.46
CA GLY A 67 -15.96 -7.39 14.70
C GLY A 67 -15.11 -6.53 13.77
N LEU A 68 -15.73 -5.59 13.04
CA LEU A 68 -15.02 -4.66 12.16
C LEU A 68 -14.01 -3.81 12.93
N LYS A 69 -14.37 -3.31 14.12
CA LYS A 69 -13.44 -2.55 14.97
C LYS A 69 -12.21 -3.36 15.38
N VAL A 70 -12.39 -4.65 15.65
CA VAL A 70 -11.26 -5.56 15.98
C VAL A 70 -10.37 -5.75 14.75
N LEU A 71 -10.96 -5.97 13.57
CA LEU A 71 -10.20 -6.16 12.33
C LEU A 71 -9.42 -4.91 11.92
N VAL A 72 -10.02 -3.73 12.07
CA VAL A 72 -9.32 -2.45 11.81
C VAL A 72 -8.16 -2.26 12.79
N ALA A 73 -8.37 -2.54 14.09
CA ALA A 73 -7.33 -2.39 15.10
C ALA A 73 -6.17 -3.39 14.90
N ASP A 74 -6.47 -4.62 14.47
CA ASP A 74 -5.45 -5.61 14.14
C ASP A 74 -4.63 -5.19 12.92
N MET A 75 -5.30 -4.70 11.87
CA MET A 75 -4.64 -4.17 10.68
C MET A 75 -3.72 -2.98 11.00
N GLU A 76 -4.13 -2.09 11.91
CA GLU A 76 -3.28 -0.97 12.36
C GLU A 76 -2.08 -1.44 13.21
N GLY A 77 -2.23 -2.55 13.94
CA GLY A 77 -1.19 -3.13 14.78
C GLY A 77 -0.22 -4.05 14.04
N ASP A 78 -0.66 -4.71 12.97
CA ASP A 78 0.14 -5.65 12.20
C ASP A 78 0.89 -4.97 11.06
N VAL A 79 1.99 -4.33 11.45
CA VAL A 79 3.02 -3.82 10.52
C VAL A 79 4.02 -4.90 10.09
N THR A 80 3.84 -6.16 10.55
CA THR A 80 4.79 -7.24 10.34
C THR A 80 4.31 -8.24 9.29
N SER A 81 5.22 -9.06 8.76
CA SER A 81 5.09 -9.86 7.52
C SER A 81 4.04 -10.99 7.50
N GLY A 82 3.07 -11.01 8.43
CA GLY A 82 2.02 -12.03 8.53
C GLY A 82 0.80 -11.80 7.63
N GLY A 83 0.64 -10.59 7.11
CA GLY A 83 -0.59 -10.17 6.41
C GLY A 83 -1.72 -9.88 7.42
N PRO A 84 -2.60 -8.90 7.13
CA PRO A 84 -3.51 -8.30 8.11
C PRO A 84 -4.54 -9.27 8.72
N TRP A 85 -4.69 -10.49 8.19
CA TRP A 85 -5.71 -11.46 8.59
C TRP A 85 -5.13 -12.78 9.13
N GLY A 86 -3.81 -12.92 9.17
CA GLY A 86 -3.13 -14.17 9.55
C GLY A 86 -3.24 -14.50 11.05
N ASN A 87 -3.41 -13.47 11.88
CA ASN A 87 -3.27 -13.55 13.33
C ASN A 87 -4.35 -14.41 14.02
N LEU A 88 -3.97 -15.06 15.12
CA LEU A 88 -4.89 -15.82 15.98
C LEU A 88 -5.36 -15.02 17.19
N ASN A 89 -4.67 -13.93 17.53
CA ASN A 89 -4.97 -13.08 18.67
C ASN A 89 -5.07 -11.64 18.19
N PHE A 90 -6.22 -11.01 18.39
CA PHE A 90 -6.47 -9.64 17.99
C PHE A 90 -6.54 -8.73 19.23
N PRO A 91 -5.98 -7.51 19.18
CA PRO A 91 -6.15 -6.52 20.23
C PRO A 91 -7.62 -6.07 20.28
N ALA A 92 -8.19 -5.95 21.49
CA ALA A 92 -9.50 -5.35 21.69
C ALA A 92 -9.43 -4.23 22.72
N SER A 93 -10.33 -3.25 22.61
CA SER A 93 -10.46 -2.16 23.58
C SER A 93 -10.76 -2.64 25.01
N ALA A 94 -11.26 -3.88 25.17
CA ALA A 94 -11.45 -4.54 26.45
C ALA A 94 -11.10 -6.03 26.34
N GLY A 95 -9.84 -6.37 26.64
CA GLY A 95 -9.32 -7.74 26.65
C GLY A 95 -8.69 -8.17 25.31
N SER A 96 -8.68 -9.48 25.06
CA SER A 96 -8.22 -10.08 23.82
C SER A 96 -9.37 -10.72 23.05
N VAL A 97 -9.27 -10.74 21.72
CA VAL A 97 -10.09 -11.63 20.88
C VAL A 97 -9.20 -12.77 20.41
N THR A 98 -9.67 -14.00 20.58
CA THR A 98 -8.98 -15.18 20.04
C THR A 98 -9.78 -15.74 18.88
N ALA A 99 -9.11 -16.01 17.75
CA ALA A 99 -9.66 -16.79 16.66
C ALA A 99 -9.40 -18.28 16.93
N THR A 100 -10.47 -19.07 16.95
CA THR A 100 -10.37 -20.53 17.04
C THR A 100 -10.90 -21.15 15.76
N TYR A 101 -10.15 -22.08 15.17
CA TYR A 101 -10.59 -22.83 14.00
C TYR A 101 -11.88 -23.61 14.28
N VAL A 102 -12.83 -23.55 13.35
CA VAL A 102 -14.09 -24.28 13.45
C VAL A 102 -13.87 -25.68 12.86
N ASN A 103 -13.23 -26.56 13.62
CA ASN A 103 -13.01 -27.95 13.20
C ASN A 103 -14.26 -28.81 13.46
N GLY A 104 -15.03 -29.13 12.42
CA GLY A 104 -16.09 -30.13 12.46
C GLY A 104 -17.39 -29.71 11.75
N SER A 105 -17.84 -30.54 10.80
CA SER A 105 -18.99 -30.27 9.91
C SER A 105 -20.37 -30.31 10.58
N THR A 106 -20.46 -30.34 11.92
CA THR A 106 -21.73 -30.52 12.65
C THR A 106 -22.17 -29.29 13.44
N ALA A 107 -21.29 -28.29 13.60
CA ALA A 107 -21.61 -27.08 14.37
C ALA A 107 -22.17 -25.93 13.52
N PHE A 108 -22.08 -26.02 12.20
CA PHE A 108 -22.67 -25.05 11.29
C PHE A 108 -23.92 -25.66 10.65
N ASP A 109 -25.09 -25.14 11.01
CA ASP A 109 -26.34 -25.54 10.37
C ASP A 109 -26.26 -25.14 8.89
N VAL A 110 -26.24 -26.15 8.01
CA VAL A 110 -26.21 -26.03 6.54
C VAL A 110 -27.36 -25.21 5.95
N ASN A 111 -28.32 -24.79 6.79
CA ASN A 111 -29.40 -23.89 6.42
C ASN A 111 -29.07 -22.40 6.62
N VAL A 112 -27.99 -22.03 7.33
CA VAL A 112 -27.47 -20.66 7.38
C VAL A 112 -26.58 -20.44 6.16
N ARG A 113 -27.20 -20.36 4.98
CA ARG A 113 -26.50 -20.21 3.69
C ARG A 113 -26.12 -18.76 3.39
N SER A 114 -25.30 -18.18 4.26
CA SER A 114 -24.39 -17.11 3.85
C SER A 114 -22.99 -17.36 4.34
N MET A 115 -22.50 -18.44 3.77
CA MET A 115 -21.14 -18.57 3.30
C MET A 115 -21.23 -19.34 1.98
N ASP A 116 -22.30 -19.08 1.20
CA ASP A 116 -22.57 -19.70 -0.10
C ASP A 116 -21.43 -19.25 -1.03
N MET A 117 -20.38 -20.09 -1.12
CA MET A 117 -19.59 -20.43 -2.32
C MET A 117 -18.17 -20.96 -1.98
N TYR A 118 -17.72 -21.00 -0.72
CA TYR A 118 -16.33 -21.38 -0.38
C TYR A 118 -16.22 -22.48 0.70
N LEU A 119 -17.05 -23.51 0.56
CA LEU A 119 -16.83 -24.80 1.24
C LEU A 119 -16.53 -25.88 0.20
N ASP A 120 -15.63 -25.60 -0.75
CA ASP A 120 -14.80 -26.68 -1.30
C ASP A 120 -14.04 -27.26 -0.10
N GLY A 121 -14.09 -28.58 0.06
CA GLY A 121 -13.84 -29.30 1.33
C GLY A 121 -12.51 -29.07 2.07
N ASP A 122 -11.57 -28.30 1.52
CA ASP A 122 -10.32 -27.87 2.18
C ASP A 122 -10.44 -26.54 2.96
N SER A 123 -11.52 -25.77 2.74
CA SER A 123 -11.70 -24.40 3.27
C SER A 123 -12.06 -24.33 4.76
N ALA A 124 -12.38 -25.46 5.39
CA ALA A 124 -12.64 -25.53 6.83
C ALA A 124 -11.42 -25.07 7.66
N SER A 125 -10.22 -25.16 7.08
CA SER A 125 -8.97 -24.67 7.65
C SER A 125 -8.82 -23.15 7.64
N GLN A 126 -9.71 -22.40 6.98
CA GLN A 126 -9.62 -20.94 6.85
C GLN A 126 -10.71 -20.19 7.61
N MET A 127 -11.75 -20.89 8.08
CA MET A 127 -12.83 -20.31 8.88
C MET A 127 -12.48 -20.35 10.38
N ARG A 128 -12.62 -19.21 11.05
CA ARG A 128 -12.33 -19.07 12.48
C ARG A 128 -13.50 -18.39 13.21
N LYS A 129 -13.83 -18.86 14.42
CA LYS A 129 -14.77 -18.19 15.33
C LYS A 129 -14.00 -17.21 16.21
N LEU A 130 -14.48 -15.97 16.28
CA LEU A 130 -13.91 -14.94 17.15
C LEU A 130 -14.54 -15.03 18.54
N THR A 131 -13.71 -15.23 19.57
CA THR A 131 -14.14 -15.32 20.96
C THR A 131 -13.59 -14.15 21.76
N PHE A 132 -14.47 -13.38 22.39
CA PHE A 132 -14.09 -12.24 23.24
C PHE A 132 -13.90 -12.70 24.68
N THR A 133 -12.71 -12.48 25.25
CA THR A 133 -12.42 -12.88 26.64
C THR A 133 -13.18 -12.04 27.67
N ASN A 134 -13.39 -10.74 27.42
CA ASN A 134 -13.91 -9.78 28.41
C ASN A 134 -15.06 -8.88 27.90
N GLY A 135 -15.93 -9.39 27.03
CA GLY A 135 -17.16 -8.66 26.72
C GLY A 135 -18.29 -9.58 26.31
N GLY A 136 -19.47 -9.34 26.90
CA GLY A 136 -20.67 -10.09 26.57
C GLY A 136 -20.97 -10.04 25.07
N THR A 137 -21.49 -11.14 24.54
CA THR A 137 -22.00 -11.26 23.17
C THR A 137 -23.52 -11.16 23.13
N SER A 138 -24.15 -10.64 24.18
CA SER A 138 -25.60 -10.50 24.30
C SER A 138 -26.04 -9.05 24.18
N LEU A 139 -27.15 -8.84 23.45
CA LEU A 139 -27.88 -7.57 23.39
C LEU A 139 -29.35 -7.83 23.72
N GLY A 140 -29.75 -7.54 24.96
CA GLY A 140 -31.05 -7.95 25.49
C GLY A 140 -31.15 -9.48 25.60
N ASN A 141 -32.17 -10.05 24.96
CA ASN A 141 -32.44 -11.50 24.99
C ASN A 141 -31.83 -12.26 23.80
N SER A 142 -31.02 -11.59 22.99
CA SER A 142 -30.38 -12.16 21.81
C SER A 142 -28.87 -12.21 22.04
N THR A 143 -28.20 -13.21 21.46
CA THR A 143 -26.75 -13.36 21.46
C THR A 143 -26.24 -13.38 20.03
N TYR A 144 -25.03 -12.90 19.78
CA TYR A 144 -24.37 -13.07 18.49
C TYR A 144 -23.07 -13.87 18.60
N GLU A 145 -22.68 -14.48 17.49
CA GLU A 145 -21.39 -15.12 17.29
C GLU A 145 -20.72 -14.49 16.08
N LEU A 146 -19.40 -14.33 16.13
CA LEU A 146 -18.62 -13.79 15.02
C LEU A 146 -17.74 -14.85 14.39
N TYR A 147 -17.71 -14.82 13.07
CA TYR A 147 -16.90 -15.69 12.25
C TYR A 147 -16.11 -14.85 11.28
N ILE A 148 -14.85 -15.24 11.09
CA ILE A 148 -13.96 -14.68 10.09
C ILE A 148 -13.55 -15.78 9.11
N TYR A 149 -13.51 -15.44 7.84
CA TYR A 149 -13.03 -16.29 6.76
C TYR A 149 -12.08 -15.49 5.88
N SER A 150 -10.86 -15.96 5.71
CA SER A 150 -9.81 -15.27 4.95
C SER A 150 -9.40 -16.14 3.75
N PRO A 151 -10.01 -15.95 2.56
CA PRO A 151 -9.62 -16.72 1.38
C PRO A 151 -8.21 -16.40 0.88
N SER A 152 -7.73 -15.18 1.16
CA SER A 152 -6.38 -14.73 0.85
C SER A 152 -5.86 -13.80 1.95
N ASN A 153 -4.61 -13.35 1.85
CA ASN A 153 -4.03 -12.37 2.78
C ASN A 153 -4.63 -10.97 2.62
N ASP A 154 -5.31 -10.71 1.50
CA ASP A 154 -5.84 -9.40 1.14
C ASP A 154 -7.37 -9.35 1.23
N GLU A 155 -8.04 -10.46 1.51
CA GLU A 155 -9.49 -10.54 1.55
C GLU A 155 -9.97 -11.25 2.81
N VAL A 156 -11.02 -10.70 3.42
CA VAL A 156 -11.63 -11.24 4.62
C VAL A 156 -13.14 -11.04 4.60
N TYR A 157 -13.85 -12.08 5.02
CA TYR A 157 -15.28 -12.09 5.22
C TYR A 157 -15.54 -12.15 6.72
N LEU A 158 -16.29 -11.19 7.23
CA LEU A 158 -16.73 -11.13 8.62
C LEU A 158 -18.23 -11.39 8.65
N MET A 159 -18.65 -12.40 9.39
CA MET A 159 -20.06 -12.73 9.58
C MET A 159 -20.44 -12.62 11.05
N SER A 160 -21.55 -11.95 11.31
CA SER A 160 -22.21 -11.89 12.61
C SER A 160 -23.51 -12.67 12.57
N TYR A 161 -23.56 -13.76 13.32
CA TYR A 161 -24.69 -14.66 13.43
C TYR A 161 -25.40 -14.43 14.77
N ALA A 162 -26.58 -13.82 14.75
CA ALA A 162 -27.39 -13.60 15.94
C ALA A 162 -28.49 -14.65 16.09
N ASN A 163 -28.67 -15.10 17.33
CA ASN A 163 -29.73 -16.00 17.76
C ASN A 163 -30.54 -15.33 18.88
N GLY A 164 -31.85 -15.38 18.78
CA GLY A 164 -32.77 -14.89 19.81
C GLY A 164 -33.98 -15.80 19.99
N PRO A 165 -34.89 -15.47 20.93
CA PRO A 165 -35.93 -16.40 21.40
C PRO A 165 -36.89 -16.90 20.32
N ASN A 166 -37.02 -16.20 19.18
CA ASN A 166 -37.94 -16.59 18.10
C ASN A 166 -37.37 -16.31 16.69
N GLY A 167 -36.04 -16.39 16.53
CA GLY A 167 -35.45 -16.23 15.20
C GLY A 167 -33.94 -16.05 15.22
N THR A 168 -33.37 -16.18 14.03
CA THR A 168 -31.96 -15.97 13.75
C THR A 168 -31.83 -14.86 12.71
N ALA A 169 -30.68 -14.18 12.71
CA ALA A 169 -30.32 -13.26 11.65
C ALA A 169 -28.81 -13.35 11.44
N ALA A 170 -28.38 -13.40 10.19
CA ALA A 170 -26.97 -13.30 9.85
C ALA A 170 -26.72 -12.06 9.00
N LEU A 171 -25.62 -11.39 9.32
CA LEU A 171 -25.07 -10.29 8.54
C LEU A 171 -23.65 -10.65 8.16
N GLU A 172 -23.31 -10.40 6.92
CA GLU A 172 -21.95 -10.59 6.41
C GLU A 172 -21.42 -9.29 5.82
N TYR A 173 -20.13 -9.11 6.03
CA TYR A 173 -19.33 -8.03 5.49
C TYR A 173 -18.13 -8.60 4.76
N HIS A 174 -18.00 -8.28 3.47
CA HIS A 174 -16.80 -8.56 2.71
C HIS A 174 -15.87 -7.34 2.78
N LEU A 175 -14.61 -7.60 3.13
CA LEU A 175 -13.58 -6.60 3.27
C LEU A 175 -12.35 -7.05 2.48
N ALA A 176 -12.03 -6.35 1.41
CA ALA A 176 -10.75 -6.49 0.74
C ALA A 176 -9.82 -5.36 1.18
N THR A 177 -8.59 -5.68 1.57
CA THR A 177 -7.52 -4.70 1.74
C THR A 177 -6.70 -4.61 0.48
N GLU A 178 -6.36 -3.38 0.13
CA GLU A 178 -5.40 -3.12 -0.93
C GLU A 178 -4.24 -2.32 -0.37
N ASP A 179 -3.04 -2.82 -0.62
CA ASP A 179 -1.82 -2.11 -0.35
C ASP A 179 -1.54 -1.03 -1.41
N ASN A 180 -1.81 0.21 -1.02
CA ASN A 180 -1.55 1.42 -1.79
C ASN A 180 -0.22 2.08 -1.45
N SER A 181 0.68 1.37 -0.75
CA SER A 181 2.00 1.89 -0.44
C SER A 181 2.73 2.33 -1.71
N PRO A 182 3.45 3.47 -1.68
CA PRO A 182 4.24 3.92 -2.82
C PRO A 182 5.22 2.85 -3.32
N TYR A 183 5.79 2.05 -2.42
CA TYR A 183 6.71 0.96 -2.72
C TYR A 183 6.08 -0.29 -3.34
N ASN A 184 4.75 -0.41 -3.36
CA ASN A 184 4.04 -1.46 -4.08
C ASN A 184 3.73 -1.06 -5.54
N ASN A 185 4.54 -0.16 -6.11
CA ASN A 185 4.40 0.33 -7.48
C ASN A 185 5.78 0.29 -8.17
N ALA A 186 5.79 0.17 -9.50
CA ALA A 186 6.98 0.42 -10.30
C ALA A 186 7.29 1.93 -10.33
N ILE A 187 6.23 2.73 -10.51
CA ILE A 187 6.30 4.19 -10.59
C ILE A 187 5.21 4.80 -9.71
N PHE A 188 5.63 5.62 -8.76
CA PHE A 188 4.74 6.45 -7.96
C PHE A 188 5.08 7.92 -8.20
N SER A 189 4.12 8.70 -8.65
CA SER A 189 4.31 10.12 -8.91
C SER A 189 3.39 11.02 -8.11
N GLY A 190 3.98 12.04 -7.49
CA GLY A 190 3.25 13.07 -6.76
C GLY A 190 2.56 14.09 -7.66
N THR A 191 2.00 15.15 -7.09
CA THR A 191 1.20 16.17 -7.82
C THR A 191 1.97 16.94 -8.89
N GLY A 192 3.30 16.79 -8.96
CA GLY A 192 4.19 17.56 -9.83
C GLY A 192 4.18 19.06 -9.56
N LEU A 193 5.32 19.71 -9.73
CA LEU A 193 5.40 21.18 -9.77
C LEU A 193 4.83 21.66 -11.11
N ARG A 194 3.49 21.69 -11.26
CA ARG A 194 2.75 22.20 -12.44
C ARG A 194 3.20 21.60 -13.81
N GLY A 195 2.46 20.64 -14.36
CA GLY A 195 2.70 20.15 -15.73
C GLY A 195 2.24 18.72 -15.98
N ARG A 196 2.75 18.10 -17.06
CA ARG A 196 2.56 16.66 -17.30
C ARG A 196 3.45 15.89 -16.33
N THR A 197 2.84 15.14 -15.41
CA THR A 197 3.54 14.39 -14.35
C THR A 197 4.38 13.27 -14.94
N ILE A 198 3.80 12.53 -15.90
CA ILE A 198 4.49 11.49 -16.67
C ILE A 198 4.33 11.83 -18.14
N HIS A 199 5.44 12.15 -18.81
CA HIS A 199 5.43 12.50 -20.22
C HIS A 199 6.33 11.58 -21.04
N PHE A 200 5.71 10.89 -21.99
CA PHE A 200 6.38 10.15 -23.05
C PHE A 200 6.34 10.99 -24.34
N PRO A 201 7.49 11.50 -24.83
CA PRO A 201 7.52 12.42 -25.96
C PRO A 201 6.99 11.76 -27.25
N TRP A 202 6.27 12.55 -28.07
CA TRP A 202 5.58 12.10 -29.28
C TRP A 202 6.43 12.12 -30.56
N PHE A 203 7.53 12.88 -30.60
CA PHE A 203 8.23 13.16 -31.87
C PHE A 203 9.15 12.02 -32.32
N GLY A 204 8.90 11.55 -33.55
CA GLY A 204 9.88 10.92 -34.43
C GLY A 204 10.21 9.46 -34.12
N LEU A 205 9.47 8.53 -34.73
CA LEU A 205 9.83 7.11 -34.87
C LEU A 205 10.45 6.50 -33.60
N VAL A 206 9.67 6.37 -32.53
CA VAL A 206 10.09 5.58 -31.37
C VAL A 206 10.05 4.09 -31.73
N THR A 207 11.11 3.62 -32.36
CA THR A 207 11.46 2.20 -32.54
C THR A 207 11.98 1.65 -31.20
N GLY A 208 11.12 1.64 -30.18
CA GLY A 208 11.42 1.13 -28.85
C GLY A 208 10.19 1.19 -27.94
N ARG A 209 9.97 0.16 -27.11
CA ARG A 209 8.85 0.11 -26.16
C ARG A 209 9.26 0.63 -24.79
N ILE A 210 8.55 1.61 -24.25
CA ILE A 210 8.75 1.99 -22.84
C ILE A 210 7.90 1.06 -22.01
N ASN A 211 8.52 0.05 -21.41
CA ASN A 211 7.80 -0.97 -20.67
C ASN A 211 7.84 -0.64 -19.18
N VAL A 212 6.68 -0.48 -18.57
CA VAL A 212 6.54 -0.45 -17.13
C VAL A 212 5.82 -1.73 -16.72
N SER A 213 6.52 -2.62 -16.02
CA SER A 213 5.89 -3.81 -15.45
C SER A 213 5.59 -3.55 -13.98
N GLY A 214 4.31 -3.57 -13.61
CA GLY A 214 3.84 -3.31 -12.25
C GLY A 214 2.92 -2.10 -12.15
N SER A 215 2.53 -1.75 -10.91
CA SER A 215 1.57 -0.68 -10.67
C SER A 215 2.14 0.72 -10.92
N ILE A 216 1.31 1.63 -11.44
CA ILE A 216 1.62 3.05 -11.60
C ILE A 216 0.58 3.88 -10.85
N TYR A 217 1.05 4.78 -9.99
CA TYR A 217 0.22 5.82 -9.37
C TYR A 217 0.67 7.19 -9.86
N SER A 218 -0.26 8.01 -10.36
CA SER A 218 0.01 9.38 -10.80
C SER A 218 -1.01 10.35 -10.26
N GLN A 219 -0.53 11.40 -9.61
CA GLN A 219 -1.34 12.58 -9.34
C GLN A 219 -1.08 13.61 -10.45
N GLY A 220 -2.09 13.88 -11.27
CA GLY A 220 -1.96 14.71 -12.45
C GLY A 220 -1.90 13.92 -13.75
N PHE A 221 -1.73 14.66 -14.86
CA PHE A 221 -1.95 14.17 -16.21
C PHE A 221 -0.95 13.08 -16.62
N MET A 222 -1.48 11.95 -17.11
CA MET A 222 -0.70 10.85 -17.67
C MET A 222 -1.03 10.69 -19.16
N GLU A 223 0.01 10.73 -20.00
CA GLU A 223 -0.12 10.48 -21.44
C GLU A 223 0.90 9.44 -21.87
N LEU A 224 0.38 8.27 -22.25
CA LEU A 224 1.17 7.20 -22.85
C LEU A 224 1.19 7.40 -24.37
N GLY A 225 2.37 7.61 -24.93
CA GLY A 225 2.58 7.89 -26.35
C GLY A 225 3.63 6.98 -26.99
N GLY A 226 3.72 7.00 -28.32
CA GLY A 226 4.70 6.17 -29.04
C GLY A 226 4.39 4.69 -28.89
N SER A 227 5.36 3.88 -28.47
CA SER A 227 5.21 2.43 -28.24
C SER A 227 5.29 2.06 -26.76
N SER A 228 4.90 2.96 -25.85
CA SER A 228 4.88 2.68 -24.40
C SER A 228 3.88 1.58 -24.05
N ALA A 229 4.25 0.68 -23.14
CA ALA A 229 3.41 -0.40 -22.65
C ALA A 229 3.43 -0.44 -21.12
N ILE A 230 2.30 -0.74 -20.52
CA ILE A 230 2.22 -1.17 -19.12
C ILE A 230 1.87 -2.65 -19.14
N ALA A 231 2.67 -3.49 -18.48
CA ALA A 231 2.51 -4.93 -18.47
C ALA A 231 2.28 -5.46 -17.05
N ASN A 232 1.54 -6.58 -16.93
CA ASN A 232 1.32 -7.26 -15.66
C ASN A 232 2.32 -8.40 -15.38
N ASN A 233 3.30 -8.59 -16.26
CA ASN A 233 4.37 -9.58 -16.09
C ASN A 233 5.67 -9.08 -16.72
N TYR A 234 6.79 -9.77 -16.47
CA TYR A 234 8.10 -9.40 -17.02
C TYR A 234 8.36 -9.96 -18.42
N THR A 235 7.79 -11.14 -18.73
CA THR A 235 8.03 -11.86 -19.99
C THR A 235 7.62 -11.03 -21.21
N ASP A 236 6.45 -10.39 -21.14
CA ASP A 236 5.92 -9.56 -22.22
C ASP A 236 6.69 -8.23 -22.36
N ALA A 237 7.40 -7.83 -21.30
CA ALA A 237 8.11 -6.56 -21.20
C ALA A 237 9.59 -6.64 -21.65
N GLY A 238 10.11 -7.82 -22.01
CA GLY A 238 11.46 -7.96 -22.57
C GLY A 238 12.57 -7.55 -21.60
N ILE A 239 12.45 -8.01 -20.35
CA ILE A 239 13.47 -7.77 -19.31
C ILE A 239 14.83 -8.37 -19.71
N ASN A 240 15.91 -7.69 -19.34
CA ASN A 240 17.25 -8.25 -19.50
C ASN A 240 17.42 -9.48 -18.58
N PRO A 241 17.98 -10.61 -19.06
CA PRO A 241 18.16 -11.82 -18.26
C PRO A 241 18.94 -11.60 -16.95
N VAL A 242 19.84 -10.62 -16.89
CA VAL A 242 20.59 -10.28 -15.68
C VAL A 242 19.66 -9.69 -14.61
N LEU A 243 18.73 -8.80 -14.99
CA LEU A 243 17.74 -8.27 -14.05
C LEU A 243 16.64 -9.29 -13.72
N GLU A 244 16.24 -10.09 -14.71
CA GLU A 244 15.27 -11.18 -14.50
C GLU A 244 15.77 -12.20 -13.47
N ALA A 245 17.06 -12.51 -13.50
CA ALA A 245 17.68 -13.38 -12.52
C ALA A 245 17.66 -12.80 -11.08
N MET A 246 17.48 -11.48 -10.93
CA MET A 246 17.50 -10.78 -9.63
C MET A 246 16.14 -10.60 -9.00
N ILE A 247 15.06 -10.59 -9.78
CA ILE A 247 13.68 -10.37 -9.31
C ILE A 247 12.92 -11.71 -9.23
N PRO A 248 11.87 -11.82 -8.39
CA PRO A 248 11.16 -13.09 -8.25
C PRO A 248 10.46 -13.43 -9.56
N SER A 249 10.42 -14.70 -9.95
CA SER A 249 9.60 -15.09 -11.10
C SER A 249 8.13 -14.94 -10.70
N VAL A 250 7.47 -13.94 -11.28
CA VAL A 250 6.06 -13.66 -11.04
C VAL A 250 5.35 -13.71 -12.37
N THR A 251 4.29 -14.51 -12.42
CA THR A 251 3.40 -14.60 -13.58
C THR A 251 2.37 -13.48 -13.57
N ASP A 252 2.12 -12.89 -12.40
CA ASP A 252 1.16 -11.83 -12.16
C ASP A 252 1.74 -10.84 -11.13
N LEU A 253 1.86 -9.57 -11.51
CA LEU A 253 2.34 -8.49 -10.66
C LEU A 253 1.21 -7.78 -9.90
N ASN A 254 -0.04 -8.17 -10.17
CA ASN A 254 -1.23 -7.42 -9.75
C ASN A 254 -1.10 -5.93 -10.15
N ALA A 255 -0.60 -5.68 -11.36
CA ALA A 255 -0.31 -4.35 -11.88
C ALA A 255 -1.60 -3.55 -12.01
N LYS A 256 -1.58 -2.31 -11.51
CA LYS A 256 -2.71 -1.38 -11.53
C LYS A 256 -2.29 -0.03 -12.07
N VAL A 257 -3.17 0.63 -12.81
CA VAL A 257 -2.93 1.99 -13.32
C VAL A 257 -3.88 2.93 -12.61
N ARG A 258 -3.34 3.84 -11.79
CA ARG A 258 -4.12 4.78 -10.97
C ARG A 258 -3.74 6.21 -11.34
N VAL A 259 -4.72 7.03 -11.75
CA VAL A 259 -4.52 8.43 -12.14
C VAL A 259 -5.49 9.33 -11.38
N LYS A 260 -4.98 10.02 -10.35
CA LYS A 260 -5.76 10.91 -9.48
C LYS A 260 -5.75 12.35 -10.02
N GLY A 261 -6.92 13.00 -10.02
CA GLY A 261 -7.08 14.42 -10.35
C GLY A 261 -6.79 14.82 -11.81
N ALA A 262 -6.71 13.88 -12.76
CA ALA A 262 -6.45 14.20 -14.17
C ALA A 262 -6.85 13.09 -15.16
N ASP A 263 -6.71 13.40 -16.46
CA ASP A 263 -6.96 12.47 -17.56
C ASP A 263 -5.82 11.45 -17.74
N LEU A 264 -6.20 10.26 -18.24
CA LEU A 264 -5.31 9.25 -18.81
C LEU A 264 -5.54 9.17 -20.33
N LYS A 265 -4.50 9.44 -21.13
CA LYS A 265 -4.58 9.41 -22.60
C LYS A 265 -3.62 8.40 -23.20
N LEU A 266 -4.14 7.52 -24.06
CA LEU A 266 -3.35 6.58 -24.86
C LEU A 266 -3.23 7.08 -26.31
N ARG A 267 -1.99 7.20 -26.81
CA ARG A 267 -1.67 7.67 -28.17
C ARG A 267 -0.67 6.75 -28.86
N GLY A 268 -0.56 6.87 -30.18
CA GLY A 268 0.37 6.06 -30.97
C GLY A 268 0.02 4.57 -30.94
N ASN A 269 0.97 3.73 -30.56
CA ASN A 269 0.84 2.29 -30.34
C ASN A 269 0.92 1.94 -28.84
N ALA A 270 0.63 2.90 -27.96
CA ALA A 270 0.59 2.65 -26.54
C ALA A 270 -0.52 1.67 -26.16
N HIS A 271 -0.26 0.79 -25.20
CA HIS A 271 -1.23 -0.18 -24.67
C HIS A 271 -1.03 -0.40 -23.16
N ILE A 272 -2.08 -0.85 -22.50
CA ILE A 272 -2.08 -1.25 -21.08
C ILE A 272 -2.55 -2.70 -21.02
N GLY A 273 -1.74 -3.57 -20.42
CA GLY A 273 -1.96 -5.00 -20.37
C GLY A 273 -1.81 -5.68 -21.73
N THR A 274 -1.89 -7.01 -21.70
CA THR A 274 -1.84 -7.91 -22.85
C THR A 274 -3.04 -8.88 -22.79
N SER A 275 -3.42 -9.48 -23.92
CA SER A 275 -4.67 -10.28 -24.03
C SER A 275 -4.60 -11.70 -23.46
N ASN A 276 -3.42 -12.11 -22.99
CA ASN A 276 -3.18 -13.37 -22.30
C ASN A 276 -3.77 -13.34 -20.88
N THR A 277 -4.11 -14.51 -20.35
CA THR A 277 -4.79 -14.67 -19.04
C THR A 277 -4.07 -13.97 -17.89
N ASN A 278 -2.74 -13.86 -17.95
CA ASN A 278 -1.91 -13.19 -16.93
C ASN A 278 -1.29 -11.88 -17.45
N GLY A 279 -1.79 -11.39 -18.57
CA GLY A 279 -1.32 -10.17 -19.22
C GLY A 279 -2.16 -8.95 -18.90
N ALA A 280 -3.43 -9.14 -18.60
CA ALA A 280 -4.33 -8.07 -18.21
C ALA A 280 -3.84 -7.41 -16.92
N VAL A 281 -3.97 -6.09 -16.84
CA VAL A 281 -3.76 -5.38 -15.57
C VAL A 281 -4.98 -5.59 -14.68
N SER A 282 -4.79 -5.70 -13.36
CA SER A 282 -5.90 -5.97 -12.45
C SER A 282 -6.92 -4.82 -12.42
N ASP A 283 -6.47 -3.58 -12.52
CA ASP A 283 -7.34 -2.41 -12.41
C ASP A 283 -6.79 -1.19 -13.16
N ILE A 284 -7.68 -0.44 -13.82
CA ILE A 284 -7.43 0.90 -14.36
C ILE A 284 -8.39 1.87 -13.67
N GLN A 285 -7.84 2.70 -12.78
CA GLN A 285 -8.58 3.69 -12.03
C GLN A 285 -8.19 5.10 -12.46
N VAL A 286 -9.14 5.89 -12.95
CA VAL A 286 -8.88 7.25 -13.46
C VAL A 286 -9.96 8.22 -12.95
N ASP A 287 -9.54 9.23 -12.18
CA ASP A 287 -10.44 10.26 -11.61
C ASP A 287 -10.90 11.27 -12.69
N GLY A 288 -10.11 11.46 -13.74
CA GLY A 288 -10.46 12.27 -14.91
C GLY A 288 -10.98 11.43 -16.08
N ASN A 289 -10.81 11.92 -17.31
CA ASN A 289 -11.25 11.17 -18.49
C ASN A 289 -10.20 10.12 -18.87
N PHE A 290 -10.63 8.87 -18.97
CA PHE A 290 -9.87 7.83 -19.68
C PHE A 290 -10.28 7.83 -21.15
N SER A 291 -9.36 8.21 -22.04
CA SER A 291 -9.59 8.19 -23.50
C SER A 291 -8.58 7.28 -24.17
N SER A 292 -9.08 6.22 -24.81
CA SER A 292 -8.29 5.29 -25.59
C SER A 292 -8.92 5.00 -26.95
N ASN A 293 -8.16 5.21 -28.02
CA ASN A 293 -8.44 4.65 -29.35
C ASN A 293 -7.58 3.38 -29.60
N LYS A 294 -7.12 2.75 -28.53
CA LYS A 294 -6.11 1.68 -28.53
C LYS A 294 -6.54 0.53 -27.61
N PRO A 295 -6.07 -0.71 -27.88
CA PRO A 295 -6.40 -1.84 -27.03
C PRO A 295 -5.84 -1.61 -25.63
N TYR A 296 -6.67 -1.90 -24.64
CA TYR A 296 -6.29 -2.06 -23.24
C TYR A 296 -6.93 -3.35 -22.73
N PHE A 297 -6.25 -4.05 -21.84
CA PHE A 297 -6.68 -5.29 -21.24
C PHE A 297 -6.60 -5.12 -19.73
N ALA A 298 -7.76 -4.95 -19.10
CA ALA A 298 -7.88 -4.79 -17.66
C ALA A 298 -9.08 -5.58 -17.16
N ASP A 299 -8.98 -6.15 -15.95
CA ASP A 299 -10.10 -6.85 -15.33
C ASP A 299 -11.19 -5.87 -14.92
N ASN A 300 -10.79 -4.71 -14.39
CA ASN A 300 -11.68 -3.65 -13.96
C ASN A 300 -11.25 -2.28 -14.49
N VAL A 301 -12.23 -1.42 -14.76
CA VAL A 301 -12.03 0.01 -15.09
C VAL A 301 -12.98 0.84 -14.23
N GLY A 302 -12.42 1.69 -13.37
CA GLY A 302 -13.18 2.48 -12.39
C GLY A 302 -12.77 3.95 -12.35
N ALA A 303 -13.64 4.79 -11.76
CA ALA A 303 -13.35 6.21 -11.53
C ALA A 303 -12.76 6.48 -10.13
N GLU A 304 -12.92 5.54 -9.20
CA GLU A 304 -12.48 5.72 -7.81
C GLU A 304 -10.98 5.44 -7.68
N VAL A 305 -10.21 6.52 -7.56
CA VAL A 305 -8.78 6.45 -7.26
C VAL A 305 -8.55 6.79 -5.79
N PRO A 306 -7.96 5.89 -4.98
CA PRO A 306 -7.57 6.19 -3.61
C PRO A 306 -6.69 7.44 -3.54
N ASN A 307 -6.95 8.31 -2.57
CA ASN A 307 -6.12 9.49 -2.35
C ASN A 307 -4.89 9.09 -1.53
N VAL A 308 -3.80 8.77 -2.23
CA VAL A 308 -2.51 8.41 -1.62
C VAL A 308 -1.59 9.61 -1.75
N ALA A 309 -1.28 10.26 -0.64
CA ALA A 309 -0.32 11.36 -0.66
C ALA A 309 1.08 10.84 -1.03
N MET A 310 1.83 11.63 -1.79
CA MET A 310 3.26 11.34 -1.96
C MET A 310 3.95 11.48 -0.60
N PRO A 311 4.74 10.49 -0.16
CA PRO A 311 5.43 10.60 1.11
C PRO A 311 6.41 11.78 1.03
N GLY A 312 6.36 12.64 2.04
CA GLY A 312 7.35 13.68 2.22
C GLY A 312 8.69 13.07 2.65
N ILE A 313 9.80 13.73 2.33
CA ILE A 313 11.12 13.29 2.80
C ILE A 313 11.15 13.16 4.35
N LEU A 314 10.43 14.05 5.03
CA LEU A 314 10.30 14.04 6.48
C LEU A 314 9.57 12.81 7.02
N ASP A 315 8.67 12.19 6.25
CA ASP A 315 7.85 11.07 6.73
C ASP A 315 8.74 9.86 7.08
N GLY A 316 9.81 9.63 6.33
CA GLY A 316 10.80 8.58 6.64
C GLY A 316 11.58 8.85 7.93
N LEU A 317 11.84 10.14 8.23
CA LEU A 317 12.50 10.56 9.46
C LEU A 317 11.55 10.54 10.66
N GLU A 318 10.29 10.97 10.49
CA GLU A 318 9.27 10.98 11.55
C GLU A 318 8.84 9.58 11.98
N SER A 319 8.85 8.63 11.05
CA SER A 319 8.56 7.21 11.33
C SER A 319 9.55 6.63 12.35
N GLU A 320 10.83 6.99 12.23
CA GLU A 320 11.88 6.55 13.15
C GLU A 320 12.03 7.46 14.38
N TYR A 321 11.90 8.78 14.18
CA TYR A 321 12.07 9.81 15.21
C TYR A 321 10.83 10.72 15.29
N PRO A 322 9.77 10.29 16.01
CA PRO A 322 8.56 11.07 16.16
C PRO A 322 8.84 12.47 16.72
N GLY A 323 8.39 13.51 16.01
CA GLY A 323 8.55 14.91 16.41
C GLY A 323 9.78 15.63 15.86
N VAL A 324 10.64 14.96 15.08
CA VAL A 324 11.85 15.57 14.49
C VAL A 324 11.55 16.79 13.60
N SER A 325 10.40 16.82 12.93
CA SER A 325 9.99 17.96 12.10
C SER A 325 9.58 19.20 12.90
N ALA A 326 9.27 19.03 14.19
CA ALA A 326 8.88 20.08 15.12
C ALA A 326 10.06 20.64 15.92
N ASP A 327 11.27 20.13 15.72
CA ASP A 327 12.47 20.60 16.43
C ASP A 327 12.73 22.09 16.13
N PRO A 328 12.80 22.95 17.17
CA PRO A 328 13.07 24.38 17.03
C PRO A 328 14.34 24.68 16.23
N ALA A 329 15.36 23.81 16.27
CA ALA A 329 16.62 23.99 15.55
C ALA A 329 16.41 24.15 14.03
N TYR A 330 15.35 23.54 13.48
CA TYR A 330 15.06 23.60 12.04
C TYR A 330 13.83 24.45 11.70
N SER A 331 13.21 25.11 12.69
CA SER A 331 12.00 25.92 12.51
C SER A 331 12.18 27.09 11.53
N GLY A 332 13.41 27.60 11.39
CA GLY A 332 13.78 28.67 10.44
C GLY A 332 13.93 28.23 8.98
N ILE A 333 14.00 26.93 8.69
CA ILE A 333 14.11 26.42 7.31
C ILE A 333 12.69 26.24 6.76
N GLY A 334 12.23 27.20 5.96
CA GLY A 334 10.84 27.23 5.47
C GLY A 334 10.52 26.15 4.43
N ASP A 335 11.51 25.71 3.66
CA ASP A 335 11.33 24.63 2.67
C ASP A 335 11.45 23.25 3.35
N LYS A 336 10.44 22.40 3.17
CA LYS A 336 10.37 21.08 3.82
C LYS A 336 11.49 20.15 3.35
N THR A 337 11.91 20.25 2.10
CA THR A 337 12.98 19.41 1.53
C THR A 337 14.32 19.83 2.10
N GLU A 338 14.62 21.12 2.09
CA GLU A 338 15.85 21.66 2.72
C GLU A 338 15.91 21.33 4.20
N ARG A 339 14.76 21.43 4.90
CA ARG A 339 14.65 21.05 6.31
C ARG A 339 15.01 19.58 6.52
N ALA A 340 14.43 18.70 5.71
CA ALA A 340 14.69 17.27 5.82
C ALA A 340 16.15 16.92 5.50
N MET A 341 16.73 17.54 4.46
CA MET A 341 18.13 17.33 4.10
C MET A 341 19.09 17.80 5.20
N ALA A 342 18.78 18.92 5.85
CA ALA A 342 19.52 19.37 7.04
C ALA A 342 19.45 18.35 8.18
N ILE A 343 18.26 17.79 8.45
CA ILE A 343 18.08 16.74 9.47
C ILE A 343 18.88 15.48 9.10
N TYR A 344 18.82 15.01 7.86
CA TYR A 344 19.64 13.86 7.40
C TYR A 344 21.12 14.12 7.62
N LYS A 345 21.61 15.30 7.24
CA LYS A 345 23.00 15.71 7.38
C LYS A 345 23.44 15.71 8.85
N ASP A 346 22.61 16.25 9.75
CA ASP A 346 22.92 16.33 11.18
C ASP A 346 22.83 14.96 11.86
N LEU A 347 21.81 14.16 11.53
CA LEU A 347 21.66 12.78 12.00
C LEU A 347 22.88 11.92 11.65
N ILE A 348 23.34 12.05 10.40
CA ILE A 348 24.51 11.30 9.88
C ILE A 348 25.80 11.82 10.50
N ARG A 349 25.94 13.13 10.73
CA ARG A 349 27.11 13.68 11.42
C ARG A 349 27.14 13.34 12.91
N GLY A 350 26.02 12.87 13.48
CA GLY A 350 25.87 12.68 14.93
C GLY A 350 25.93 14.00 15.71
N VAL A 351 25.54 15.11 15.08
CA VAL A 351 25.56 16.46 15.66
C VAL A 351 24.17 16.77 16.23
N ASN A 352 24.06 17.71 17.17
CA ASN A 352 22.80 18.14 17.80
C ASN A 352 22.10 17.15 18.75
N GLY A 353 22.82 16.17 19.30
CA GLY A 353 22.28 15.34 20.39
C GLY A 353 21.26 14.29 19.92
N PHE A 354 21.23 13.97 18.62
CA PHE A 354 20.64 12.74 18.08
C PHE A 354 21.48 11.52 18.51
N ALA A 355 21.75 11.36 19.81
CA ALA A 355 22.15 10.07 20.34
C ALA A 355 20.87 9.22 20.39
N ALA A 356 20.87 8.09 19.69
CA ALA A 356 19.75 7.16 19.68
C ALA A 356 19.31 6.86 21.12
N GLY A 357 18.13 7.35 21.48
CA GLY A 357 17.62 7.25 22.84
C GLY A 357 16.73 8.42 23.21
N ALA A 358 15.48 8.38 22.75
CA ALA A 358 14.43 9.07 23.48
C ALA A 358 14.53 8.67 24.97
N THR A 359 14.68 9.65 25.86
CA THR A 359 14.23 9.48 27.24
C THR A 359 13.15 10.51 27.51
N TYR A 360 11.90 10.08 27.30
CA TYR A 360 10.94 10.20 28.40
C TYR A 360 11.62 9.63 29.65
N ALA A 361 12.04 10.51 30.56
CA ALA A 361 12.43 10.28 31.94
C ALA A 361 13.04 8.90 32.29
N SER A 362 14.37 8.81 32.34
CA SER A 362 15.15 8.44 33.53
C SER A 362 16.55 7.94 33.15
N THR A 363 17.56 8.66 33.67
CA THR A 363 18.93 8.21 33.97
C THR A 363 19.42 6.90 33.32
N VAL A 364 19.92 7.00 32.08
CA VAL A 364 20.95 6.10 31.57
C VAL A 364 22.28 6.88 31.61
N PRO A 365 23.40 6.29 32.09
CA PRO A 365 24.68 6.97 32.13
C PRO A 365 25.12 7.35 30.72
N SER A 366 25.70 8.54 30.58
CA SER A 366 26.21 9.13 29.34
C SER A 366 27.26 8.24 28.66
N GLY A 367 26.80 7.28 27.87
CA GLY A 367 27.56 6.62 26.81
C GLY A 367 27.13 7.21 25.49
N THR A 368 28.01 7.95 24.83
CA THR A 368 27.76 8.64 23.56
C THR A 368 27.71 7.62 22.42
N ILE A 369 26.54 7.11 22.08
CA ILE A 369 26.34 6.29 20.88
C ILE A 369 26.31 7.24 19.67
N THR A 370 27.44 7.35 18.96
CA THR A 370 27.53 8.08 17.69
C THR A 370 27.45 7.09 16.53
N SER A 371 26.30 6.97 15.88
CA SER A 371 26.26 6.47 14.49
C SER A 371 26.82 7.59 13.59
N LYS A 372 28.06 7.47 13.13
CA LYS A 372 28.71 8.49 12.30
C LYS A 372 28.62 8.06 10.83
N GLY A 373 27.66 8.59 10.09
CA GLY A 373 27.72 8.47 8.64
C GLY A 373 28.87 9.30 8.04
N VAL A 374 29.34 8.90 6.88
CA VAL A 374 30.54 9.46 6.25
C VAL A 374 30.19 10.58 5.27
N VAL A 375 30.86 11.72 5.40
CA VAL A 375 30.80 12.85 4.46
C VAL A 375 32.04 12.80 3.56
N LEU A 376 31.86 12.99 2.26
CA LEU A 376 32.90 12.80 1.24
C LEU A 376 33.40 14.14 0.68
N ASP A 377 34.71 14.37 0.65
CA ASP A 377 35.36 15.57 0.08
C ASP A 377 35.76 15.37 -1.39
N SER A 378 35.73 16.44 -2.19
CA SER A 378 36.20 16.46 -3.56
C SER A 378 37.20 17.58 -3.81
N ASN A 379 38.45 17.22 -4.14
CA ASN A 379 39.36 18.06 -4.91
C ASN A 379 39.30 17.67 -6.40
N TRP A 380 39.05 18.64 -7.28
CA TRP A 380 38.74 18.42 -8.70
C TRP A 380 40.00 18.54 -9.58
N LEU A 381 40.34 17.47 -10.33
CA LEU A 381 41.25 17.53 -11.49
C LEU A 381 40.66 16.69 -12.64
N ALA A 382 40.68 17.25 -13.85
CA ALA A 382 40.15 16.63 -15.06
C ALA A 382 41.26 15.86 -15.81
N GLY A 383 41.13 14.54 -15.86
CA GLY A 383 42.08 13.58 -16.45
C GLY A 383 42.08 12.32 -15.59
N CYS A 384 42.50 11.14 -16.08
CA CYS A 384 42.69 9.95 -15.22
C CYS A 384 43.88 10.13 -14.24
N GLU A 385 44.02 11.31 -13.64
CA GLU A 385 44.85 11.51 -12.46
C GLU A 385 44.07 11.01 -11.24
N PRO A 386 44.76 10.39 -10.26
CA PRO A 386 44.11 9.80 -9.10
C PRO A 386 43.32 10.89 -8.37
N ALA A 387 41.99 10.82 -8.46
CA ALA A 387 41.11 11.64 -7.66
C ALA A 387 41.45 11.37 -6.19
N LYS A 388 42.01 12.38 -5.53
CA LYS A 388 42.27 12.34 -4.10
C LYS A 388 40.91 12.47 -3.42
N LEU A 389 40.27 11.34 -3.17
CA LEU A 389 39.05 11.28 -2.37
C LEU A 389 39.49 11.43 -0.90
N ASP A 390 39.39 12.63 -0.36
CA ASP A 390 39.61 12.84 1.07
C ASP A 390 38.33 12.39 1.80
N CYS A 391 38.38 11.23 2.48
CA CYS A 391 37.32 10.79 3.39
C CYS A 391 37.36 11.61 4.70
N GLY A 392 37.39 12.94 4.60
CA GLY A 392 37.58 13.85 5.72
C GLY A 392 36.26 14.16 6.42
N PHE A 393 36.15 13.80 7.70
CA PHE A 393 35.09 14.27 8.63
C PHE A 393 35.32 15.74 9.04
N HIS A 394 35.60 16.62 8.09
CA HIS A 394 35.84 18.03 8.38
C HIS A 394 34.52 18.80 8.29
N GLY A 395 34.26 19.68 9.27
CA GLY A 395 33.08 20.54 9.39
C GLY A 395 32.96 21.64 8.32
N GLY A 396 33.46 21.38 7.10
CA GLY A 396 33.18 22.14 5.89
C GLY A 396 32.20 21.39 5.01
N ASP A 397 31.34 22.12 4.32
CA ASP A 397 30.35 21.56 3.38
C ASP A 397 31.03 21.10 2.08
N LEU A 398 30.67 19.92 1.56
CA LEU A 398 31.44 19.17 0.56
C LEU A 398 30.58 18.58 -0.57
N GLY A 399 30.88 18.94 -1.82
CA GLY A 399 29.90 18.89 -2.91
C GLY A 399 29.63 17.54 -3.62
N GLN A 400 30.56 16.59 -3.76
CA GLN A 400 30.32 15.55 -4.78
C GLN A 400 31.08 14.22 -4.60
N LEU A 401 30.36 13.09 -4.69
CA LEU A 401 30.93 11.75 -4.93
C LEU A 401 30.73 11.33 -6.39
N GLU A 402 31.82 10.99 -7.09
CA GLU A 402 31.77 10.47 -8.47
C GLU A 402 32.70 9.27 -8.65
N ILE A 403 32.13 8.09 -8.95
CA ILE A 403 32.86 6.87 -9.29
C ILE A 403 32.97 6.77 -10.82
N LYS A 404 34.17 6.71 -11.37
CA LYS A 404 34.47 6.63 -12.81
C LYS A 404 35.26 5.36 -13.11
N LEU A 405 35.43 5.06 -14.40
CA LEU A 405 36.25 3.95 -14.91
C LEU A 405 37.67 3.88 -14.32
N CYS A 406 38.30 5.04 -14.11
CA CYS A 406 39.67 5.16 -13.59
C CYS A 406 39.72 5.37 -12.06
N THR A 407 38.60 5.24 -11.34
CA THR A 407 38.60 5.49 -9.89
C THR A 407 39.42 4.41 -9.18
N PRO A 408 40.44 4.78 -8.38
CA PRO A 408 41.17 3.81 -7.57
C PRO A 408 40.27 3.25 -6.46
N SER A 409 40.64 2.09 -5.90
CA SER A 409 39.93 1.57 -4.72
C SER A 409 40.01 2.59 -3.58
N PHE A 410 38.91 2.78 -2.86
CA PHE A 410 38.85 3.69 -1.72
C PHE A 410 37.93 3.15 -0.63
N GLN A 411 38.15 3.62 0.59
CA GLN A 411 37.35 3.26 1.75
C GLN A 411 37.08 4.50 2.58
N CYS A 412 35.81 4.90 2.61
CA CYS A 412 35.30 5.98 3.41
C CYS A 412 34.27 5.38 4.38
N VAL A 413 34.76 4.81 5.48
CA VAL A 413 33.93 4.21 6.54
C VAL A 413 34.24 4.84 7.90
N ASP A 414 33.27 4.86 8.80
CA ASP A 414 33.44 5.25 10.20
C ASP A 414 34.13 4.14 11.01
N SER A 415 34.28 4.37 12.33
CA SER A 415 34.86 3.38 13.25
C SER A 415 34.05 2.10 13.40
N LEU A 416 32.75 2.13 13.04
CA LEU A 416 31.84 0.98 13.08
C LEU A 416 31.78 0.25 11.73
N GLY A 417 32.43 0.77 10.69
CA GLY A 417 32.39 0.23 9.32
C GLY A 417 31.23 0.74 8.47
N ASN A 418 30.45 1.71 8.94
CA ASN A 418 29.39 2.37 8.16
C ASN A 418 30.01 3.37 7.17
N GLY A 419 29.52 3.42 5.94
CA GLY A 419 30.03 4.30 4.90
C GLY A 419 30.05 3.65 3.52
N VAL A 420 30.99 4.08 2.66
CA VAL A 420 31.17 3.55 1.31
C VAL A 420 32.58 3.02 1.13
N THR A 421 32.70 1.84 0.53
CA THR A 421 33.95 1.36 -0.06
C THR A 421 33.76 1.09 -1.54
N TYR A 422 34.84 1.23 -2.30
CA TYR A 422 34.89 0.85 -3.70
C TYR A 422 36.14 0.02 -3.94
N GLU A 423 35.96 -1.15 -4.52
CA GLU A 423 37.05 -2.01 -4.97
C GLU A 423 37.19 -1.91 -6.49
N SER A 424 38.24 -1.24 -6.95
CA SER A 424 38.50 -1.01 -8.38
C SER A 424 38.84 -2.30 -9.14
N ALA A 425 39.35 -3.34 -8.46
CA ALA A 425 39.67 -4.62 -9.09
C ALA A 425 38.40 -5.41 -9.49
N THR A 426 37.38 -5.39 -8.64
CA THR A 426 36.12 -6.11 -8.84
C THR A 426 34.98 -5.20 -9.31
N HIS A 427 35.17 -3.88 -9.24
CA HIS A 427 34.15 -2.86 -9.46
C HIS A 427 32.95 -2.97 -8.51
N VAL A 428 33.20 -3.40 -7.28
CA VAL A 428 32.16 -3.53 -6.24
C VAL A 428 32.13 -2.27 -5.39
N VAL A 429 30.95 -1.66 -5.24
CA VAL A 429 30.67 -0.61 -4.26
C VAL A 429 29.99 -1.24 -3.06
N THR A 430 30.62 -1.20 -1.88
CA THR A 430 29.93 -1.58 -0.64
C THR A 430 29.38 -0.35 0.04
N VAL A 431 28.08 -0.31 0.33
CA VAL A 431 27.44 0.75 1.12
C VAL A 431 26.96 0.14 2.43
N SER A 432 27.43 0.64 3.56
CA SER A 432 27.03 0.16 4.89
C SER A 432 26.33 1.28 5.65
N GLY A 433 25.08 1.06 6.04
CA GLY A 433 24.23 2.06 6.70
C GLY A 433 23.73 3.16 5.75
N THR A 434 23.70 4.40 6.26
CA THR A 434 23.26 5.58 5.50
C THR A 434 24.44 6.48 5.13
N VAL A 435 24.55 6.84 3.86
CA VAL A 435 25.59 7.72 3.32
C VAL A 435 24.97 9.00 2.77
N TYR A 436 25.56 10.15 3.09
CA TYR A 436 25.07 11.45 2.64
C TYR A 436 26.10 12.15 1.74
N ALA A 437 25.62 12.66 0.61
CA ALA A 437 26.36 13.50 -0.32
C ALA A 437 25.72 14.90 -0.39
N ASP A 438 26.49 15.96 -0.11
CA ASP A 438 25.96 17.32 0.05
C ASP A 438 25.54 18.01 -1.26
N ASP A 439 25.95 17.50 -2.41
CA ASP A 439 25.43 18.02 -3.69
C ASP A 439 25.08 16.88 -4.65
N ARG A 440 26.05 16.04 -5.08
CA ARG A 440 25.70 14.91 -5.96
C ARG A 440 26.38 13.58 -5.65
N PHE A 441 25.65 12.49 -5.90
CA PHE A 441 26.15 11.12 -5.96
C PHE A 441 26.12 10.63 -7.41
N LYS A 442 27.27 10.23 -7.96
CA LYS A 442 27.37 9.83 -9.37
C LYS A 442 28.12 8.51 -9.57
N ILE A 443 27.48 7.59 -10.26
CA ILE A 443 28.11 6.41 -10.87
C ILE A 443 28.30 6.71 -12.36
N GLY A 444 29.55 7.00 -12.71
CA GLY A 444 29.97 7.42 -14.04
C GLY A 444 30.07 6.28 -15.05
N ILE A 445 30.42 6.67 -16.27
CA ILE A 445 30.53 5.79 -17.43
C ILE A 445 31.77 4.88 -17.34
N GLY A 446 31.65 3.67 -17.89
CA GLY A 446 32.80 2.90 -18.37
C GLY A 446 32.81 1.42 -18.06
N ARG A 447 32.24 0.96 -16.92
CA ARG A 447 32.18 -0.46 -16.54
C ARG A 447 30.94 -0.78 -15.72
N ASN A 448 30.62 -2.07 -15.65
CA ASN A 448 29.59 -2.56 -14.76
C ASN A 448 30.08 -2.40 -13.33
N VAL A 449 29.32 -1.65 -12.53
CA VAL A 449 29.55 -1.53 -11.10
C VAL A 449 28.54 -2.44 -10.43
N THR A 450 29.00 -3.32 -9.55
CA THR A 450 28.12 -4.07 -8.67
C THR A 450 28.07 -3.41 -7.30
N TYR A 451 27.05 -3.71 -6.50
CA TYR A 451 26.98 -3.21 -5.13
C TYR A 451 26.68 -4.29 -4.09
N VAL A 452 27.13 -3.99 -2.88
CA VAL A 452 26.82 -4.73 -1.66
C VAL A 452 26.27 -3.71 -0.66
N SER A 453 24.97 -3.75 -0.38
CA SER A 453 24.41 -3.03 0.76
C SER A 453 24.62 -3.82 2.04
N LYS A 454 24.80 -3.12 3.15
CA LYS A 454 24.79 -3.65 4.52
C LYS A 454 23.95 -2.72 5.38
N GLY A 455 23.15 -3.28 6.28
CA GLY A 455 22.46 -2.50 7.30
C GLY A 455 23.46 -1.71 8.16
N ALA A 456 22.99 -0.64 8.80
CA ALA A 456 23.84 0.14 9.70
C ALA A 456 24.31 -0.73 10.89
N PHE A 457 25.60 -0.72 11.18
CA PHE A 457 26.13 -1.27 12.42
C PHE A 457 25.74 -0.34 13.57
N VAL A 458 25.17 -0.92 14.63
CA VAL A 458 24.78 -0.20 15.83
C VAL A 458 25.83 -0.50 16.90
N ASP A 459 26.18 0.51 17.70
CA ASP A 459 27.03 0.33 18.88
C ASP A 459 26.24 -0.40 19.97
N ASP A 460 26.82 -1.46 20.55
CA ASP A 460 26.24 -2.17 21.72
C ASP A 460 26.26 -1.36 23.03
N GLY A 461 26.75 -0.11 22.97
CA GLY A 461 26.98 0.74 24.14
C GLY A 461 28.37 0.53 24.75
N PHE A 462 29.20 -0.36 24.19
CA PHE A 462 30.58 -0.60 24.58
C PHE A 462 31.60 -0.26 23.48
N GLY A 463 31.14 0.35 22.38
CA GLY A 463 31.97 0.69 21.23
C GLY A 463 32.20 -0.49 20.28
N ASN A 464 31.52 -1.63 20.47
CA ASN A 464 31.62 -2.73 19.53
C ASN A 464 30.52 -2.60 18.47
N PRO A 465 30.85 -2.71 17.17
CA PRO A 465 29.85 -2.77 16.12
C PRO A 465 29.07 -4.09 16.27
N VAL A 466 27.80 -3.98 16.63
CA VAL A 466 26.85 -5.08 16.54
C VAL A 466 26.16 -4.98 15.20
N ALA A 467 26.31 -6.03 14.40
CA ALA A 467 25.52 -6.19 13.19
C ALA A 467 24.03 -6.15 13.58
N PRO A 468 23.18 -5.48 12.78
CA PRO A 468 21.76 -5.41 13.09
C PRO A 468 21.20 -6.82 13.33
N PRO A 469 20.31 -7.00 14.32
CA PRO A 469 19.84 -8.32 14.78
C PRO A 469 19.26 -9.19 13.65
N ASN A 470 18.85 -8.57 12.54
CA ASN A 470 18.49 -9.23 11.29
C ASN A 470 19.60 -9.02 10.24
N GLN A 471 20.67 -9.83 10.28
CA GLN A 471 21.74 -9.78 9.25
C GLN A 471 21.25 -10.10 7.82
N ASP A 472 20.03 -10.64 7.73
CA ASP A 472 19.34 -10.98 6.48
C ASP A 472 18.71 -9.75 5.79
N GLU A 473 18.58 -8.62 6.51
CA GLU A 473 18.05 -7.34 6.02
C GLU A 473 19.21 -6.39 5.67
N GLN A 474 19.94 -6.70 4.59
CA GLN A 474 21.04 -5.85 4.14
C GLN A 474 20.49 -4.69 3.31
N ALA A 475 19.92 -3.69 3.97
CA ALA A 475 19.42 -2.48 3.32
C ALA A 475 20.34 -1.28 3.61
N ALA A 476 20.81 -0.60 2.56
CA ALA A 476 21.63 0.61 2.69
C ALA A 476 20.93 1.81 2.04
N LEU A 477 21.22 3.01 2.52
CA LEU A 477 20.62 4.24 2.02
C LEU A 477 21.69 5.21 1.54
N VAL A 478 21.50 5.77 0.35
CA VAL A 478 22.31 6.88 -0.19
C VAL A 478 21.42 8.10 -0.31
N VAL A 479 21.76 9.17 0.41
CA VAL A 479 21.07 10.45 0.36
C VAL A 479 21.96 11.45 -0.36
N ALA A 480 21.45 12.09 -1.41
CA ALA A 480 22.14 13.18 -2.10
C ALA A 480 21.29 14.44 -2.04
N HIS A 481 21.84 15.54 -1.52
CA HIS A 481 21.09 16.79 -1.34
C HIS A 481 20.47 17.28 -2.66
N LYS A 482 21.23 17.29 -3.76
CA LYS A 482 20.72 17.79 -5.04
C LYS A 482 20.46 16.68 -6.04
N LYS A 483 21.46 15.87 -6.37
CA LYS A 483 21.35 14.97 -7.54
C LYS A 483 21.96 13.59 -7.35
N VAL A 484 21.24 12.57 -7.82
CA VAL A 484 21.78 11.21 -8.05
C VAL A 484 21.90 10.99 -9.55
N GLU A 485 23.06 10.54 -10.04
CA GLU A 485 23.27 10.22 -11.46
C GLU A 485 23.89 8.82 -11.62
N ILE A 486 23.18 7.91 -12.29
CA ILE A 486 23.66 6.55 -12.58
C ILE A 486 23.76 6.37 -14.10
N MET A 487 24.99 6.21 -14.59
CA MET A 487 25.31 6.16 -16.02
C MET A 487 25.88 4.80 -16.49
N ALA A 488 25.83 3.78 -15.64
CA ALA A 488 26.38 2.46 -15.90
C ALA A 488 25.52 1.38 -15.23
N ASN A 489 25.87 0.11 -15.45
CA ASN A 489 25.25 -0.97 -14.66
C ASN A 489 25.55 -0.75 -13.19
N PHE A 490 24.51 -0.84 -12.38
CA PHE A 490 24.56 -0.70 -10.93
C PHE A 490 23.57 -1.71 -10.33
N ILE A 491 24.06 -2.94 -10.14
CA ILE A 491 23.29 -4.13 -9.76
C ILE A 491 23.92 -4.83 -8.55
N PRO A 492 23.22 -5.71 -7.80
CA PRO A 492 23.79 -6.35 -6.63
C PRO A 492 24.85 -7.40 -7.02
N ASP A 493 25.91 -7.54 -6.22
CA ASP A 493 27.13 -8.31 -6.56
C ASP A 493 26.94 -9.83 -6.73
N ASN A 494 25.90 -10.46 -6.14
CA ASN A 494 25.62 -11.90 -6.33
C ASN A 494 24.19 -12.22 -6.82
N GLY A 495 23.55 -11.31 -7.56
CA GLY A 495 22.43 -11.64 -8.47
C GLY A 495 21.12 -12.22 -7.88
N GLY A 496 20.96 -12.43 -6.57
CA GLY A 496 19.79 -13.11 -5.99
C GLY A 496 18.82 -12.24 -5.17
N TYR A 497 19.10 -10.95 -5.02
CA TYR A 497 18.74 -10.23 -3.79
C TYR A 497 17.42 -9.44 -3.81
N LEU A 498 16.76 -9.29 -4.97
CA LEU A 498 15.45 -8.66 -5.07
C LEU A 498 14.31 -9.69 -5.07
N LYS A 499 14.62 -10.99 -4.95
CA LYS A 499 13.65 -12.09 -4.85
C LYS A 499 12.98 -12.19 -3.48
N GLY A 500 13.51 -11.50 -2.47
CA GLY A 500 13.18 -11.72 -1.06
C GLY A 500 13.89 -12.94 -0.47
N GLY A 501 13.74 -13.15 0.84
CA GLY A 501 14.35 -14.26 1.58
C GLY A 501 15.50 -13.81 2.48
N SER A 502 16.29 -14.75 3.00
CA SER A 502 17.36 -14.49 3.98
C SER A 502 18.59 -13.75 3.43
N ASN A 503 18.61 -13.43 2.14
CA ASN A 503 19.70 -12.73 1.49
C ASN A 503 19.11 -11.59 0.67
N THR A 504 18.74 -10.49 1.34
CA THR A 504 18.34 -9.26 0.65
C THR A 504 19.44 -8.23 0.73
N ASN A 505 19.75 -7.63 -0.42
CA ASN A 505 20.79 -6.63 -0.67
C ASN A 505 20.09 -5.53 -1.45
N SER A 506 19.36 -4.69 -0.70
CA SER A 506 18.58 -3.59 -1.23
C SER A 506 19.31 -2.28 -0.97
N ILE A 507 19.26 -1.37 -1.93
CA ILE A 507 19.81 -0.02 -1.77
C ILE A 507 18.75 1.00 -2.13
N GLY A 508 18.59 1.99 -1.26
CA GLY A 508 17.73 3.15 -1.46
C GLY A 508 18.55 4.36 -1.88
N PHE A 509 17.97 5.18 -2.75
CA PHE A 509 18.49 6.46 -3.17
C PHE A 509 17.47 7.54 -2.87
N ILE A 510 17.84 8.54 -2.08
CA ILE A 510 17.07 9.75 -1.87
C ILE A 510 17.82 10.90 -2.54
N SER A 511 17.12 11.68 -3.36
CA SER A 511 17.66 12.92 -3.90
C SER A 511 16.73 14.08 -3.61
N GLY A 512 17.26 15.21 -3.11
CA GLY A 512 16.43 16.39 -2.85
C GLY A 512 15.90 17.08 -4.11
N GLN A 513 16.50 16.88 -5.30
CA GLN A 513 16.05 17.56 -6.52
C GLN A 513 15.92 16.66 -7.76
N GLU A 514 16.90 15.81 -8.06
CA GLU A 514 16.91 15.09 -9.34
C GLU A 514 17.56 13.71 -9.25
N ILE A 515 16.91 12.71 -9.82
CA ILE A 515 17.53 11.40 -10.09
C ILE A 515 17.63 11.24 -11.60
N GLN A 516 18.83 10.98 -12.11
CA GLN A 516 19.08 10.72 -13.52
C GLN A 516 19.67 9.34 -13.71
N ILE A 517 18.98 8.48 -14.47
CA ILE A 517 19.44 7.15 -14.84
C ILE A 517 19.53 7.09 -16.36
N ARG A 518 20.69 6.79 -16.92
CA ARG A 518 20.85 6.72 -18.37
C ARG A 518 21.90 5.70 -18.78
N GLY A 519 21.61 4.93 -19.82
CA GLY A 519 22.65 4.17 -20.51
C GLY A 519 23.54 5.07 -21.35
N ILE A 520 24.61 4.48 -21.87
CA ILE A 520 25.40 5.06 -22.96
C ILE A 520 24.95 4.41 -24.28
N PRO A 521 25.20 5.02 -25.44
CA PRO A 521 24.71 4.51 -26.73
C PRO A 521 25.08 3.04 -27.01
N TRP A 522 26.16 2.54 -26.40
CA TRP A 522 26.70 1.20 -26.65
C TRP A 522 26.49 0.22 -25.49
N ASN A 523 25.97 0.69 -24.35
CA ASN A 523 25.76 -0.17 -23.18
C ASN A 523 24.51 0.26 -22.43
N MET A 524 23.64 -0.71 -22.18
CA MET A 524 22.47 -0.53 -21.33
C MET A 524 22.90 -0.30 -19.89
N ALA A 525 22.27 0.64 -19.20
CA ALA A 525 22.35 0.77 -17.75
C ALA A 525 21.28 -0.13 -17.13
N LEU A 526 21.72 -1.25 -16.58
CA LEU A 526 20.95 -2.13 -15.71
C LEU A 526 21.09 -1.60 -14.29
N VAL A 527 20.00 -1.14 -13.71
CA VAL A 527 20.03 -0.51 -12.39
C VAL A 527 19.01 -1.21 -11.50
N SER A 528 19.35 -1.46 -10.24
CA SER A 528 18.37 -1.91 -9.25
C SER A 528 18.45 -1.17 -7.94
N GLY A 529 17.30 -0.95 -7.32
CA GLY A 529 17.18 -0.26 -6.05
C GLY A 529 15.84 0.47 -5.91
N MET A 530 15.71 1.23 -4.83
CA MET A 530 14.58 2.12 -4.61
C MET A 530 15.03 3.55 -4.79
N PHE A 531 14.23 4.37 -5.47
CA PHE A 531 14.60 5.72 -5.84
C PHE A 531 13.52 6.67 -5.40
N TYR A 532 13.88 7.69 -4.64
CA TYR A 532 12.97 8.70 -4.15
C TYR A 532 13.52 10.09 -4.43
N THR A 533 12.70 10.96 -5.02
CA THR A 533 12.98 12.39 -5.09
C THR A 533 11.69 13.21 -5.13
N PRO A 534 11.57 14.32 -4.39
CA PRO A 534 10.41 15.21 -4.51
C PRO A 534 10.45 15.99 -5.84
N GLY A 535 11.59 15.99 -6.55
CA GLY A 535 11.77 16.68 -7.82
C GLY A 535 11.58 15.76 -9.04
N GLU A 536 12.54 15.75 -9.97
CA GLU A 536 12.39 15.08 -11.27
C GLU A 536 13.23 13.79 -11.37
N ILE A 537 12.61 12.70 -11.82
CA ILE A 537 13.31 11.48 -12.25
C ILE A 537 13.43 11.49 -13.77
N LYS A 538 14.67 11.48 -14.26
CA LYS A 538 15.03 11.45 -15.67
C LYS A 538 15.56 10.07 -16.03
N ILE A 539 14.89 9.42 -16.97
CA ILE A 539 15.28 8.10 -17.46
C ILE A 539 15.67 8.24 -18.92
N GLY A 540 16.96 8.09 -19.21
CA GLY A 540 17.49 8.12 -20.57
C GLY A 540 17.28 6.79 -21.29
N HIS A 541 17.55 6.80 -22.60
CA HIS A 541 17.63 5.57 -23.39
C HIS A 541 18.54 4.52 -22.79
N HIS A 542 18.27 3.26 -23.15
CA HIS A 542 19.06 2.13 -22.70
C HIS A 542 19.19 2.06 -21.19
N ALA A 543 18.11 2.33 -20.46
CA ALA A 543 18.06 2.11 -19.02
C ALA A 543 16.98 1.07 -18.72
N GLN A 544 17.36 -0.01 -18.05
CA GLN A 544 16.41 -0.93 -17.44
C GLN A 544 16.59 -0.87 -15.94
N ILE A 545 15.49 -0.62 -15.23
CA ILE A 545 15.50 -0.41 -13.79
C ILE A 545 14.65 -1.49 -13.14
N ALA A 546 15.19 -2.22 -12.18
CA ALA A 546 14.43 -3.15 -11.33
C ALA A 546 14.27 -2.56 -9.91
N GLY A 547 13.03 -2.26 -9.53
CA GLY A 547 12.68 -1.73 -8.22
C GLY A 547 11.52 -0.73 -8.29
N THR A 548 11.57 0.30 -7.45
CA THR A 548 10.50 1.30 -7.34
C THR A 548 11.04 2.70 -7.48
N LEU A 549 10.36 3.50 -8.31
CA LEU A 549 10.66 4.91 -8.53
C LEU A 549 9.56 5.79 -7.93
N ILE A 550 9.92 6.68 -7.02
CA ILE A 550 9.04 7.64 -6.39
C ILE A 550 9.54 9.05 -6.73
N GLY A 551 8.80 9.78 -7.55
CA GLY A 551 9.23 11.05 -8.11
C GLY A 551 8.14 12.11 -8.07
N GLY A 552 8.50 13.39 -7.91
CA GLY A 552 7.55 14.48 -8.15
C GLY A 552 7.13 14.58 -9.62
N LYS A 553 8.06 14.29 -10.54
CA LYS A 553 7.85 14.30 -11.98
C LYS A 553 8.73 13.24 -12.66
N PHE A 554 8.21 12.62 -13.72
CA PHE A 554 8.94 11.66 -14.54
C PHE A 554 9.15 12.18 -15.95
N ARG A 555 10.39 12.09 -16.41
CA ARG A 555 10.77 12.46 -17.76
C ARG A 555 11.60 11.36 -18.40
N PHE A 556 11.10 10.87 -19.53
CA PHE A 556 11.81 9.91 -20.35
C PHE A 556 12.54 10.69 -21.44
N ASP A 557 13.84 10.88 -21.24
CA ASP A 557 14.66 11.74 -22.08
C ASP A 557 15.00 11.04 -23.38
N TRP A 558 14.48 11.61 -24.48
CA TRP A 558 14.89 11.24 -25.82
C TRP A 558 16.14 12.05 -26.21
N LEU A 559 17.23 11.37 -26.59
CA LEU A 559 18.41 12.07 -27.12
C LEU A 559 18.19 12.32 -28.62
N PRO A 560 18.12 13.58 -29.08
CA PRO A 560 17.60 13.87 -30.40
C PRO A 560 18.49 13.51 -31.60
N PHE A 561 19.71 13.04 -31.33
CA PHE A 561 20.74 12.80 -32.34
C PHE A 561 21.10 11.33 -32.54
N VAL A 562 20.41 10.41 -31.87
CA VAL A 562 20.89 9.03 -31.77
C VAL A 562 19.89 8.08 -32.45
N PHE A 563 20.42 7.32 -33.40
CA PHE A 563 19.85 6.26 -34.24
C PHE A 563 18.55 5.54 -33.77
N PRO A 564 17.66 5.15 -34.71
CA PRO A 564 16.37 4.56 -34.37
C PRO A 564 16.42 3.20 -33.64
N TRP A 565 17.50 2.43 -33.71
CA TRP A 565 17.56 1.09 -33.12
C TRP A 565 17.79 1.04 -31.60
N PHE A 566 17.71 2.18 -30.89
CA PHE A 566 17.93 2.18 -29.45
C PHE A 566 16.76 1.63 -28.65
N GLN A 567 17.09 0.79 -27.69
CA GLN A 567 16.13 0.23 -26.75
C GLN A 567 15.53 1.35 -25.91
N ALA A 568 14.20 1.35 -25.82
CA ALA A 568 13.50 2.27 -24.95
C ALA A 568 13.74 1.88 -23.48
N PRO A 569 13.68 2.87 -22.57
CA PRO A 569 13.84 2.60 -21.15
C PRO A 569 12.71 1.71 -20.62
N ALA A 570 13.02 0.87 -19.63
CA ALA A 570 12.03 0.04 -18.96
C ALA A 570 12.19 0.09 -17.43
N VAL A 571 11.07 -0.05 -16.73
CA VAL A 571 11.01 -0.10 -15.26
C VAL A 571 10.23 -1.35 -14.87
N PHE A 572 10.82 -2.17 -14.02
CA PHE A 572 10.26 -3.43 -13.55
C PHE A 572 10.08 -3.33 -12.04
N GLN A 573 8.84 -3.47 -11.56
CA GLN A 573 8.56 -3.57 -10.12
C GLN A 573 9.33 -4.74 -9.51
N ALA A 574 9.80 -4.59 -8.28
CA ALA A 574 10.31 -5.71 -7.49
C ALA A 574 9.53 -5.76 -6.16
N PRO A 575 8.39 -6.47 -6.11
CA PRO A 575 7.46 -6.40 -4.97
C PRO A 575 8.10 -6.71 -3.61
N ALA A 576 9.07 -7.63 -3.60
CA ALA A 576 9.78 -8.01 -2.39
C ALA A 576 10.52 -6.83 -1.74
N LEU A 577 10.95 -5.81 -2.49
CA LEU A 577 11.69 -4.66 -1.94
C LEU A 577 10.92 -3.89 -0.89
N LYS A 578 9.57 -3.92 -0.92
CA LYS A 578 8.75 -3.27 0.10
C LYS A 578 9.04 -3.81 1.51
N SER A 579 9.38 -5.10 1.63
CA SER A 579 9.71 -5.72 2.92
C SER A 579 11.13 -5.42 3.40
N TYR A 580 11.98 -4.81 2.56
CA TYR A 580 13.40 -4.58 2.84
C TYR A 580 13.79 -3.12 2.51
N LEU A 581 12.95 -2.17 2.94
CA LEU A 581 13.24 -0.75 2.78
C LEU A 581 14.40 -0.35 3.72
N PRO A 582 15.37 0.45 3.25
CA PRO A 582 16.38 1.02 4.12
C PRO A 582 15.73 1.86 5.20
N GLN A 583 16.35 1.91 6.38
CA GLN A 583 15.97 2.83 7.43
C GLN A 583 15.92 4.26 6.86
N TYR A 584 14.95 5.06 7.30
CA TYR A 584 14.68 6.42 6.84
C TYR A 584 14.09 6.58 5.44
N MET A 585 13.91 5.50 4.67
CA MET A 585 13.30 5.62 3.35
C MET A 585 11.86 6.20 3.44
N PRO A 586 11.52 7.32 2.75
CA PRO A 586 10.24 8.00 2.90
C PRO A 586 9.03 7.13 2.53
N GLY A 587 8.00 7.06 3.38
CA GLY A 587 6.80 6.26 3.09
C GLY A 587 6.97 4.76 3.31
N ASN A 588 7.83 4.37 4.27
CA ASN A 588 8.01 2.98 4.67
C ASN A 588 6.78 2.33 5.31
N GLN A 589 5.73 3.12 5.56
CA GLN A 589 4.48 2.66 6.15
C GLN A 589 3.57 2.03 5.09
N SER A 590 2.92 0.94 5.46
CA SER A 590 1.90 0.31 4.64
C SER A 590 0.64 1.19 4.61
N ILE A 591 0.23 1.64 3.42
CA ILE A 591 -1.04 2.36 3.25
C ILE A 591 -2.09 1.37 2.77
N LEU A 592 -2.91 0.87 3.69
CA LEU A 592 -3.99 -0.06 3.37
C LEU A 592 -5.28 0.71 3.12
N SER A 593 -5.98 0.39 2.02
CA SER A 593 -7.35 0.86 1.79
C SER A 593 -8.33 -0.29 1.73
N PHE A 594 -9.53 -0.08 2.26
CA PHE A 594 -10.61 -1.04 2.15
C PHE A 594 -11.35 -0.89 0.81
N LYS A 595 -11.38 -1.97 0.03
CA LYS A 595 -12.16 -2.13 -1.20
C LYS A 595 -13.33 -3.08 -0.99
N ASN A 596 -14.30 -3.01 -1.92
CA ASN A 596 -15.41 -3.96 -2.06
C ASN A 596 -16.22 -4.20 -0.78
N ARG A 597 -16.69 -3.09 -0.18
CA ARG A 597 -17.57 -3.12 1.00
C ARG A 597 -18.96 -3.58 0.59
N GLU A 598 -19.17 -4.89 0.58
CA GLU A 598 -20.48 -5.48 0.36
C GLU A 598 -21.12 -5.86 1.68
N TRP A 599 -22.37 -5.46 1.86
CA TRP A 599 -23.19 -5.93 2.97
C TRP A 599 -24.29 -6.82 2.41
N ARG A 600 -24.48 -7.99 3.04
CA ARG A 600 -25.62 -8.84 2.71
C ARG A 600 -26.37 -9.25 3.96
N ARG A 601 -27.70 -9.22 3.83
CA ARG A 601 -28.62 -9.80 4.82
C ARG A 601 -28.98 -11.20 4.38
N VAL A 602 -28.93 -12.11 5.33
CA VAL A 602 -29.03 -13.53 5.06
C VAL A 602 -30.16 -14.05 5.92
N TYR A 603 -31.11 -14.71 5.26
CA TYR A 603 -32.36 -15.17 5.83
C TYR A 603 -32.33 -16.67 6.09
#